data_AF-A0A2L2YXM2-F1
#
_entry.id   AF-A0A2L2YXM2-F1
#
_cell.length_a   1.000
_cell.length_b   1.000
_cell.length_c   1.000
_cell.angle_alpha   90.00
_cell.angle_beta   90.00
_cell.angle_gamma   90.00
#
_symmetry.space_group_name_H-M   'P 1'
#
loop_
_entity.id
_entity.type
_entity.pdbx_description
1 polymer ?
#
loop_
_entity_poly.entity_id
_entity_poly.type
_entity_poly.pdbx_seq_one_letter_code
_entity_poly.pdbx_strand_id
1 'polypeptide(L)'
;FSEEMMNNISYSGYYFFLLEPNLHPLPPAQCPESVDIYEKHLDLARELFRQLNEITLLTEKKNDYEAQLKEGDNSNSYIDEFIQLKKENDSLLQLRQNLKTQLEIIRSKQRQRSNSSDKANGEDWVLV
;
A
#
# COMPACT_ATOMS: atom_id res chain seq x y z
N PHE A 1 -9.68 -9.26 26.03
CA PHE A 1 -10.52 -10.46 26.18
C PHE A 1 -9.62 -11.64 25.84
N SER A 2 -9.25 -12.47 26.83
CA SER A 2 -8.09 -13.36 26.71
C SER A 2 -8.45 -14.73 26.14
N GLU A 3 -7.51 -15.34 25.41
CA GLU A 3 -7.58 -16.70 24.85
C GLU A 3 -7.96 -17.78 25.88
N GLU A 4 -7.56 -17.58 27.14
CA GLU A 4 -7.94 -18.45 28.28
C GLU A 4 -9.44 -18.42 28.59
N MET A 5 -10.12 -17.29 28.37
CA MET A 5 -11.58 -17.21 28.53
C MET A 5 -12.31 -17.90 27.38
N MET A 6 -11.78 -17.85 26.16
CA MET A 6 -12.31 -18.62 25.02
C MET A 6 -12.23 -20.14 25.29
N ASN A 7 -11.12 -20.60 25.86
CA ASN A 7 -10.91 -22.01 26.18
C ASN A 7 -11.74 -22.50 27.38
N ASN A 8 -12.02 -21.65 28.38
CA ASN A 8 -12.90 -22.02 29.50
C ASN A 8 -14.39 -22.01 29.13
N ILE A 9 -14.82 -21.16 28.18
CA ILE A 9 -16.19 -21.18 27.64
C ILE A 9 -16.38 -22.40 26.71
N SER A 10 -15.30 -22.91 26.10
CA SER A 10 -15.29 -24.08 25.23
C SER A 10 -15.90 -25.35 25.83
N TYR A 11 -16.05 -25.42 27.15
CA TYR A 11 -16.50 -26.62 27.86
C TYR A 11 -17.86 -26.49 28.54
N SER A 12 -18.55 -25.36 28.38
CA SER A 12 -19.75 -25.08 29.18
C SER A 12 -20.89 -24.58 28.31
N GLY A 13 -22.06 -25.22 28.39
CA GLY A 13 -23.28 -24.90 27.64
C GLY A 13 -23.88 -23.51 27.91
N TYR A 14 -23.09 -22.54 28.36
CA TYR A 14 -23.49 -21.20 28.76
C TYR A 14 -23.16 -20.11 27.74
N TYR A 15 -22.88 -20.48 26.48
CA TYR A 15 -22.65 -19.52 25.39
C TYR A 15 -23.78 -18.49 25.24
N PHE A 16 -25.00 -18.83 25.68
CA PHE A 16 -26.12 -17.90 25.65
C PHE A 16 -25.90 -16.64 26.51
N PHE A 17 -25.07 -16.67 27.57
CA PHE A 17 -24.79 -15.46 28.37
C PHE A 17 -24.03 -14.38 27.60
N LEU A 18 -23.40 -14.75 26.47
CA LEU A 18 -22.74 -13.81 25.57
C LEU A 18 -23.73 -13.13 24.61
N LEU A 19 -24.96 -13.65 24.51
CA LEU A 19 -26.02 -13.05 23.73
C LEU A 19 -26.67 -11.88 24.49
N GLU A 20 -27.38 -11.04 23.75
CA GLU A 20 -28.24 -10.02 24.35
C GLU A 20 -29.29 -10.66 25.28
N PRO A 21 -29.67 -10.01 26.40
CA PRO A 21 -30.56 -10.61 27.39
C PRO A 21 -31.94 -11.07 26.85
N ASN A 22 -32.45 -10.42 25.81
CA ASN A 22 -33.68 -10.79 25.10
C ASN A 22 -33.54 -12.06 24.25
N LEU A 23 -32.32 -12.49 23.94
CA LEU A 23 -32.01 -13.70 23.18
C LEU A 23 -31.61 -14.87 24.09
N HIS A 24 -31.78 -14.74 25.41
CA HIS A 24 -31.49 -15.85 26.32
C HIS A 24 -32.61 -16.89 26.24
N PRO A 25 -32.28 -18.19 26.26
CA PRO A 25 -33.28 -19.23 26.24
C PRO A 25 -34.14 -19.18 27.51
N LEU A 26 -35.45 -19.33 27.33
CA LEU A 26 -36.37 -19.47 28.45
C LEU A 26 -36.10 -20.79 29.19
N PRO A 27 -36.19 -20.84 30.52
CA PRO A 27 -36.06 -22.09 31.27
C PRO A 27 -37.06 -23.15 30.77
N PRO A 28 -36.64 -24.41 30.61
CA PRO A 28 -37.51 -25.45 30.09
C PRO A 28 -38.65 -25.77 31.07
N ALA A 29 -39.83 -26.05 30.53
CA ALA A 29 -40.98 -26.58 31.26
C ALA A 29 -40.86 -28.10 31.46
N GLN A 30 -41.70 -28.69 32.32
CA GLN A 30 -41.71 -30.12 32.64
C GLN A 30 -42.29 -31.02 31.52
N CYS A 31 -42.16 -30.61 30.26
CA CYS A 31 -42.52 -31.43 29.10
C CYS A 31 -41.29 -31.69 28.22
N PRO A 32 -41.19 -32.89 27.61
CA PRO A 32 -40.04 -33.27 26.79
C PRO A 32 -39.76 -32.29 25.65
N GLU A 33 -40.80 -31.76 25.02
CA GLU A 33 -40.69 -30.85 23.89
C GLU A 33 -40.05 -29.51 24.29
N SER A 34 -40.34 -29.02 25.50
CA SER A 34 -39.73 -27.78 25.99
C SER A 34 -38.25 -27.95 26.30
N VAL A 35 -37.85 -29.13 26.78
CA VAL A 35 -36.44 -29.45 27.06
C VAL A 35 -35.67 -29.52 25.74
N ASP A 36 -36.21 -30.19 24.73
CA ASP A 36 -35.60 -30.29 23.39
C ASP A 36 -35.43 -28.91 22.71
N ILE A 37 -36.44 -28.03 22.81
CA ILE A 37 -36.32 -26.65 22.30
C ILE A 37 -35.22 -25.88 23.02
N TYR A 38 -35.13 -26.02 24.35
CA TYR A 38 -34.10 -25.37 25.16
C TYR A 38 -32.69 -25.82 24.75
N GLU A 39 -32.48 -27.13 24.61
CA GLU A 39 -31.18 -27.69 24.20
C GLU A 39 -30.78 -27.23 22.80
N LYS A 40 -31.71 -27.23 21.83
CA LYS A 40 -31.45 -26.69 20.49
C LYS A 40 -31.03 -25.22 20.51
N HIS A 41 -31.62 -24.42 21.40
CA HIS A 41 -31.25 -23.02 21.54
C HIS A 41 -29.82 -22.87 22.08
N LEU A 42 -29.40 -23.73 23.01
CA LEU A 42 -28.02 -23.73 23.52
C LEU A 42 -27.02 -24.10 22.41
N ASP A 43 -27.35 -25.08 21.58
CA ASP A 43 -26.51 -25.48 20.45
C ASP A 43 -26.42 -24.37 19.39
N LEU A 44 -27.52 -23.69 19.11
CA LEU A 44 -27.52 -22.55 18.19
C LEU A 44 -26.67 -21.38 18.73
N ALA A 45 -26.77 -21.08 20.03
CA ALA A 45 -25.95 -20.05 20.66
C ALA A 45 -24.45 -20.37 20.56
N ARG A 46 -24.07 -21.65 20.72
CA ARG A 46 -22.70 -22.13 20.55
C ARG A 46 -22.22 -21.93 19.11
N GLU A 47 -23.05 -22.32 18.14
CA GLU A 47 -22.71 -22.19 16.72
C GLU A 47 -22.55 -20.73 16.29
N LEU A 48 -23.46 -19.86 16.73
CA LEU A 48 -23.38 -18.43 16.46
C LEU A 48 -22.08 -17.84 16.99
N PHE A 49 -21.67 -18.21 18.21
CA PHE A 49 -20.41 -17.76 18.79
C PHE A 49 -19.19 -18.21 17.97
N ARG A 50 -19.19 -19.46 17.51
CA ARG A 50 -18.14 -19.98 16.62
C ARG A 50 -18.03 -19.15 15.35
N GLN A 51 -19.16 -18.83 14.72
CA GLN A 51 -19.20 -18.04 13.50
C GLN A 51 -18.74 -16.59 13.73
N LEU A 52 -19.13 -15.96 14.85
CA LEU A 52 -18.67 -14.61 15.18
C LEU A 52 -17.14 -14.55 15.39
N ASN A 53 -16.57 -15.56 16.02
CA ASN A 53 -15.11 -15.66 16.17
C ASN A 53 -14.42 -15.80 14.81
N GLU A 54 -14.97 -16.63 13.92
CA GLU A 54 -14.45 -16.77 12.57
C GLU A 54 -14.53 -15.47 11.77
N ILE A 55 -15.67 -14.77 11.82
CA ILE A 55 -15.85 -13.46 11.18
C ILE A 55 -14.82 -12.46 11.73
N THR A 56 -14.62 -12.43 13.04
CA THR A 56 -13.67 -11.51 13.68
C THR A 56 -12.25 -11.80 13.19
N LEU A 57 -11.81 -13.06 13.22
CA LEU A 57 -10.48 -13.47 12.75
C LEU A 57 -10.26 -13.16 11.26
N LEU A 58 -11.27 -13.41 10.42
CA LEU A 58 -11.20 -13.09 8.99
C LEU A 58 -11.14 -11.58 8.75
N THR A 59 -11.86 -10.80 9.55
CA THR A 59 -11.84 -9.33 9.47
C THR A 59 -10.48 -8.77 9.86
N GLU A 60 -9.87 -9.28 10.93
CA GLU A 60 -8.51 -8.90 11.34
C GLU A 60 -7.49 -9.20 10.25
N LYS A 61 -7.47 -10.43 9.72
CA LYS A 61 -6.57 -10.81 8.61
C LYS A 61 -6.77 -9.95 7.37
N LYS A 62 -8.03 -9.64 7.03
CA LYS A 62 -8.34 -8.75 5.91
C LYS A 62 -7.72 -7.37 6.14
N ASN A 63 -7.89 -6.81 7.33
CA ASN A 63 -7.33 -5.49 7.68
C ASN A 63 -5.79 -5.50 7.60
N ASP A 64 -5.14 -6.59 8.05
CA ASP A 64 -3.69 -6.75 7.96
C ASP A 64 -3.21 -6.77 6.50
N TYR A 65 -3.92 -7.49 5.61
CA TYR A 65 -3.59 -7.51 4.19
C TYR A 65 -3.84 -6.15 3.52
N GLU A 66 -4.91 -5.44 3.88
CA GLU A 66 -5.15 -4.09 3.37
C GLU A 66 -4.07 -3.11 3.83
N ALA A 67 -3.56 -3.24 5.06
CA ALA A 67 -2.44 -2.45 5.57
C ALA A 67 -1.15 -2.75 4.79
N GLN A 68 -0.83 -4.03 4.59
CA GLN A 68 0.34 -4.45 3.79
C GLN A 68 0.25 -3.95 2.34
N LEU A 69 -0.95 -3.96 1.74
CA LEU A 69 -1.14 -3.47 0.38
C LEU A 69 -0.93 -1.95 0.29
N LYS A 70 -1.40 -1.18 1.28
CA LYS A 70 -1.13 0.27 1.35
C LYS A 70 0.35 0.57 1.52
N GLU A 71 1.08 -0.22 2.29
CA GLU A 71 2.54 -0.11 2.39
C GLU A 71 3.23 -0.49 1.08
N GLY A 72 2.71 -1.51 0.39
CA GLY A 72 3.18 -1.94 -0.93
C GLY A 72 2.94 -0.91 -2.03
N ASP A 73 1.91 -0.06 -1.91
CA ASP A 73 1.57 1.02 -2.85
C ASP A 73 2.64 2.13 -2.92
N ASN A 74 3.64 2.10 -2.02
CA ASN A 74 4.92 2.79 -2.22
C ASN A 74 5.64 2.33 -3.50
N SER A 75 5.21 1.24 -4.15
CA SER A 75 5.63 0.89 -5.51
C SER A 75 5.34 1.99 -6.53
N ASN A 76 4.28 2.78 -6.32
CA ASN A 76 4.01 3.97 -7.14
C ASN A 76 5.14 5.01 -7.00
N SER A 77 5.78 5.10 -5.82
CA SER A 77 6.96 5.94 -5.63
C SER A 77 8.12 5.54 -6.54
N TYR A 78 8.35 4.25 -6.79
CA TYR A 78 9.43 3.83 -7.69
C TYR A 78 9.12 4.14 -9.16
N ILE A 79 7.84 4.08 -9.55
CA ILE A 79 7.40 4.44 -10.90
C ILE A 79 7.55 5.96 -11.10
N ASP A 80 7.15 6.75 -10.12
CA ASP A 80 7.31 8.21 -10.15
C ASP A 80 8.79 8.62 -10.15
N GLU A 81 9.62 7.99 -9.32
CA GLU A 81 11.07 8.19 -9.30
C GLU A 81 11.71 7.82 -10.65
N PHE A 82 11.31 6.70 -11.24
CA PHE A 82 11.77 6.29 -12.56
C PHE A 82 11.41 7.31 -13.64
N ILE A 83 10.18 7.83 -13.64
CA ILE A 83 9.74 8.87 -14.58
C ILE A 83 10.57 10.14 -14.40
N GLN A 84 10.82 10.56 -13.17
CA GLN A 84 11.62 11.74 -12.86
C GLN A 84 13.07 11.59 -13.31
N LEU A 85 13.72 10.47 -12.99
CA LEU A 85 15.08 10.17 -13.41
C LEU A 85 15.20 10.10 -14.93
N LYS A 86 14.22 9.51 -15.62
CA LYS A 86 14.20 9.46 -17.08
C LYS A 86 14.13 10.85 -17.70
N LYS A 87 13.27 11.72 -17.17
CA LYS A 87 13.15 13.12 -17.61
C LYS A 87 14.45 13.89 -17.41
N GLU A 88 15.12 13.69 -16.27
CA GLU A 88 16.41 14.33 -15.99
C GLU A 88 17.50 13.83 -16.94
N ASN A 89 17.55 12.52 -17.19
CA ASN A 89 18.50 11.92 -18.13
C ASN A 89 18.35 12.50 -19.54
N ASP A 90 17.10 12.57 -20.04
CA ASP A 90 16.80 13.15 -21.35
C ASP A 90 17.22 14.62 -21.44
N SER A 91 16.98 15.40 -20.37
CA SER A 91 17.42 16.80 -20.27
C SER A 91 18.95 16.94 -20.32
N LEU A 92 19.66 16.10 -19.56
CA LEU A 92 21.13 16.08 -19.54
C LEU A 92 21.70 15.68 -20.91
N LEU A 93 21.09 14.73 -21.60
CA LEU A 93 21.48 14.34 -22.96
C LEU A 93 21.31 15.49 -23.95
N GLN A 94 20.20 16.23 -23.87
CA GLN A 94 19.96 17.41 -24.69
C GLN A 94 20.98 18.52 -24.41
N LEU A 95 21.26 18.79 -23.13
CA LEU A 95 22.26 19.78 -22.72
C LEU A 95 23.64 19.41 -23.24
N ARG A 96 24.06 18.14 -23.06
CA ARG A 96 25.33 17.63 -23.58
C ARG A 96 25.43 17.82 -25.10
N GLN A 97 24.35 17.53 -25.82
CA GLN A 97 24.32 17.68 -27.28
C GLN A 97 24.45 19.16 -27.68
N ASN A 98 23.76 20.08 -27.00
CA ASN A 98 23.88 21.52 -27.22
C ASN A 98 25.29 22.05 -26.91
N LEU A 99 25.90 21.62 -25.81
CA LEU A 99 27.28 22.01 -25.48
C LEU A 99 28.27 21.49 -26.54
N LYS A 100 28.06 20.27 -27.04
CA LYS A 100 28.88 19.70 -28.12
C LYS A 100 28.76 20.51 -29.41
N THR A 101 27.56 20.94 -29.80
CA THR A 101 27.37 21.76 -31.00
C THR A 101 27.98 23.15 -30.84
N GLN A 102 27.84 23.77 -29.67
CA GLN A 102 28.48 25.07 -29.37
C GLN A 102 30.01 24.99 -29.46
N LEU A 103 30.62 23.94 -28.89
CA LEU A 103 32.07 23.73 -28.99
C LEU A 103 32.55 23.55 -30.44
N GLU A 104 31.78 22.84 -31.27
CA GLU A 104 32.12 22.66 -32.68
C GLU A 104 32.05 23.98 -33.47
N ILE A 105 31.07 24.84 -33.16
CA ILE A 105 30.97 26.18 -33.72
C ILE A 105 32.17 27.04 -33.30
N ILE A 106 32.56 27.01 -32.03
CA ILE A 106 33.73 27.75 -31.55
C ILE A 106 35.01 27.27 -32.24
N ARG A 107 35.22 25.96 -32.34
CA ARG A 107 36.39 25.36 -33.01
C ARG A 107 36.44 25.71 -34.49
N SER A 108 35.32 25.67 -35.19
CA SER A 108 35.26 26.03 -36.62
C SER A 108 35.57 27.52 -36.82
N LYS A 109 34.99 28.42 -36.01
CA LYS A 109 35.32 29.86 -36.03
C LYS A 109 36.80 30.13 -35.73
N GLN A 110 37.39 29.42 -34.77
CA GLN A 110 38.80 29.57 -34.43
C GLN A 110 39.72 29.10 -35.58
N ARG A 111 39.37 28.01 -36.27
CA ARG A 111 40.08 27.58 -37.49
C ARG A 111 39.96 28.58 -38.64
N GLN A 112 38.79 29.20 -38.82
CA GLN A 112 38.60 30.24 -39.83
C GLN A 112 39.43 31.50 -39.52
N ARG A 113 39.53 31.88 -38.24
CA ARG A 113 40.42 32.95 -37.78
C ARG A 113 41.90 32.64 -37.99
N SER A 114 42.37 31.42 -37.68
CA SER A 114 43.77 31.05 -37.91
C SER A 114 44.14 30.97 -39.40
N ASN A 115 43.18 30.66 -40.28
CA ASN A 115 43.40 30.71 -41.73
C ASN A 115 43.31 32.13 -42.31
N SER A 116 42.75 33.09 -41.55
CA SER A 116 42.64 34.50 -41.95
C SER A 116 43.77 35.37 -41.39
N SER A 117 44.53 34.88 -40.39
CA SER A 117 45.67 35.59 -39.81
C SER A 117 46.91 35.63 -40.71
N ASP A 118 46.93 34.91 -41.84
CA ASP A 118 47.93 35.13 -42.89
C ASP A 118 47.56 36.32 -43.82
N LYS A 119 46.42 37.00 -43.62
CA LYS A 119 45.98 38.07 -44.52
C LYS A 119 45.50 39.39 -43.95
N ALA A 120 45.30 39.58 -42.64
CA ALA A 120 44.90 40.91 -42.16
C ALA A 120 45.30 41.19 -40.71
N ASN A 121 46.36 41.99 -40.58
CA ASN A 121 46.51 42.97 -39.50
C ASN A 121 45.21 43.81 -39.39
N GLY A 122 44.67 43.95 -38.19
CA GLY A 122 43.60 44.90 -37.92
C GLY A 122 42.57 44.38 -36.91
N GLU A 123 42.90 44.60 -35.63
CA GLU A 123 42.04 45.06 -34.53
C GLU A 123 40.57 44.62 -34.39
N ASP A 124 40.18 44.53 -33.12
CA ASP A 124 38.83 44.56 -32.57
C ASP A 124 38.09 43.24 -32.39
N TRP A 125 38.12 42.73 -31.14
CA TRP A 125 37.06 41.89 -30.59
C TRP A 125 36.93 42.12 -29.08
N VAL A 126 36.11 43.08 -28.68
CA VAL A 126 35.44 43.10 -27.38
C VAL A 126 34.14 42.32 -27.51
N LEU A 127 33.96 41.26 -26.70
CA LEU A 127 32.70 40.53 -26.57
C LEU A 127 32.07 40.89 -25.22
N VAL A 128 30.91 41.56 -25.27
CA VAL A 128 29.97 41.76 -24.15
C VAL A 128 28.92 40.66 -24.19
#